data_AF-A0A5N6J8I3-F1
#
_entry.id   AF-A0A5N6J8I3-F1
#
_cell.length_a   1.000
_cell.length_b   1.000
_cell.length_c   1.000
_cell.angle_alpha   90.00
_cell.angle_beta   90.00
_cell.angle_gamma   90.00
#
_symmetry.space_group_name_H-M   'P 1'
#
loop_
_entity.id
_entity.type
_entity.pdbx_description
1 polymer ?
#
loop_
_entity_poly.entity_id
_entity_poly.type
_entity_poly.pdbx_seq_one_letter_code
_entity_poly.pdbx_strand_id
1 'polypeptide(L)'
;MDIKHSAIPKRQTLSQSAPIVVVAGTASNTGKTTTVRNIIQHPKSGGLRVAGAKLSGVALLNELRCLSATGAELVLGFADGWLPTTCGNLNEIVEVSLGILYELNKMDSDVIVVEFGSCLLGFYNIMPVLDPPQFRQHVVSVRTNSE
;
A
#
# COMPACT_ATOMS: atom_id res chain seq x y z
N MET A 1 -20.84 17.51 -3.37
CA MET A 1 -19.77 17.74 -4.35
C MET A 1 -19.54 16.42 -5.06
N ASP A 2 -19.95 16.34 -6.32
CA ASP A 2 -19.75 15.17 -7.18
C ASP A 2 -18.28 15.02 -7.52
N ILE A 3 -17.62 14.05 -6.89
CA ILE A 3 -16.29 13.60 -7.31
C ILE A 3 -16.54 12.39 -8.20
N LYS A 4 -16.43 12.56 -9.52
CA LYS A 4 -16.26 11.44 -10.45
C LYS A 4 -15.05 10.63 -9.95
N HIS A 5 -15.29 9.51 -9.27
CA HIS A 5 -14.25 8.54 -8.95
C HIS A 5 -13.86 7.85 -10.25
N SER A 6 -13.03 8.52 -11.05
CA SER A 6 -12.25 7.83 -12.06
C SER A 6 -11.26 6.93 -11.32
N ALA A 7 -11.15 5.68 -11.75
CA ALA A 7 -10.12 4.78 -11.24
C ALA A 7 -8.75 5.45 -11.31
N ILE A 8 -7.91 5.21 -10.30
CA ILE A 8 -6.52 5.65 -10.31
C ILE A 8 -5.84 5.08 -11.56
N PRO A 9 -5.21 5.93 -12.40
CA PRO A 9 -4.55 5.44 -13.60
C PRO A 9 -3.41 4.47 -13.29
N LYS A 10 -3.38 3.37 -14.03
CA LYS A 10 -2.25 2.43 -14.07
C LYS A 10 -0.96 3.13 -14.49
N ARG A 11 0.17 2.71 -13.92
CA ARG A 11 1.49 3.27 -14.25
C ARG A 11 2.53 2.18 -14.41
N GLN A 12 3.47 2.39 -15.31
CA GLN A 12 4.59 1.46 -15.51
C GLN A 12 5.84 1.88 -14.73
N THR A 13 5.91 3.12 -14.25
CA THR A 13 7.07 3.67 -13.56
C THR A 13 6.68 4.55 -12.37
N LEU A 14 7.58 4.58 -11.37
CA LEU A 14 7.56 5.50 -10.25
C LEU A 14 8.94 6.17 -10.17
N SER A 15 9.06 7.33 -10.81
CA SER A 15 10.35 8.05 -10.95
C SER A 15 10.86 8.61 -9.63
N GLN A 16 9.96 8.99 -8.73
CA GLN A 16 10.27 9.50 -7.40
C GLN A 16 9.21 9.00 -6.42
N SER A 17 9.65 8.74 -5.19
CA SER A 17 8.74 8.43 -4.09
C SER A 17 9.36 8.88 -2.77
N ALA A 18 8.51 9.25 -1.81
CA ALA A 18 8.87 9.20 -0.42
C ALA A 18 9.35 7.78 -0.04
N PRO A 19 10.20 7.64 0.99
CA PRO A 19 10.59 6.35 1.54
C PRO A 19 9.39 5.44 1.79
N ILE A 20 9.47 4.20 1.30
CA ILE A 20 8.39 3.22 1.42
C ILE A 20 8.74 2.20 2.49
N VAL A 21 7.90 2.09 3.51
CA VAL A 21 7.95 1.04 4.53
C VAL A 21 6.92 -0.02 4.19
N VAL A 22 7.39 -1.23 3.94
CA VAL A 22 6.52 -2.36 3.61
C VAL A 22 6.28 -3.23 4.83
N VAL A 23 5.01 -3.52 5.12
CA VAL A 23 4.59 -4.54 6.09
C VAL A 23 3.98 -5.70 5.31
N ALA A 24 4.67 -6.84 5.30
CA ALA A 24 4.26 -8.05 4.60
C ALA A 24 4.06 -9.20 5.58
N GLY A 25 3.28 -10.22 5.19
CA GLY A 25 3.22 -11.46 5.95
C GLY A 25 2.32 -12.51 5.31
N THR A 26 2.48 -13.75 5.74
CA THR A 26 2.06 -14.96 5.02
C THR A 26 0.61 -15.38 5.25
N ALA A 27 -0.03 -14.98 6.36
CA ALA A 27 -1.44 -15.29 6.64
C ALA A 27 -2.29 -14.04 6.92
N SER A 28 -3.58 -14.07 6.54
CA SER A 28 -4.57 -13.08 6.95
C SER A 28 -4.71 -13.11 8.47
N ASN A 29 -4.82 -11.93 9.11
CA ASN A 29 -5.05 -11.75 10.56
C ASN A 29 -3.84 -11.88 11.54
N THR A 30 -2.58 -11.85 11.08
CA THR A 30 -1.39 -11.94 11.96
C THR A 30 -0.93 -10.60 12.58
N GLY A 31 -1.84 -9.64 12.78
CA GLY A 31 -1.50 -8.34 13.37
C GLY A 31 -0.84 -7.32 12.42
N LYS A 32 -0.77 -7.58 11.10
CA LYS A 32 -0.18 -6.65 10.11
C LYS A 32 -0.81 -5.26 10.16
N THR A 33 -2.13 -5.17 10.12
CA THR A 33 -2.83 -3.88 10.22
C THR A 33 -2.58 -3.21 11.57
N THR A 34 -2.33 -3.95 12.65
CA THR A 34 -1.89 -3.36 13.93
C THR A 34 -0.47 -2.80 13.83
N THR A 35 0.45 -3.56 13.23
CA THR A 35 1.82 -3.10 12.96
C THR A 35 1.82 -1.86 12.07
N VAL A 36 1.04 -1.84 11.00
CA VAL A 36 0.89 -0.68 10.10
C VAL A 36 0.35 0.52 10.86
N ARG A 37 -0.69 0.35 11.69
CA ARG A 37 -1.22 1.43 12.53
C ARG A 37 -0.14 2.03 13.43
N ASN A 38 0.66 1.21 14.10
CA ASN A 38 1.75 1.69 14.96
C ASN A 38 2.84 2.42 14.15
N ILE A 39 3.20 1.87 12.99
CA ILE A 39 4.20 2.48 12.08
C ILE A 39 3.71 3.80 11.51
N ILE A 40 2.39 4.00 11.33
CA ILE A 40 1.84 5.30 10.93
C ILE A 40 1.79 6.27 12.12
N GLN A 41 1.27 5.83 13.26
CA GLN A 41 1.02 6.70 14.40
C GLN A 41 2.31 7.26 15.03
N HIS A 42 3.40 6.48 15.04
CA HIS A 42 4.64 6.90 15.68
C HIS A 42 5.35 8.06 14.95
N PRO A 43 5.59 8.04 13.63
CA PRO A 43 6.07 9.21 12.88
C PRO A 43 5.10 10.39 12.93
N LYS A 44 3.78 10.13 12.85
CA LYS A 44 2.74 11.18 12.96
C LYS A 44 2.83 11.92 14.29
N SER A 45 3.06 11.23 15.41
CA SER A 45 3.20 11.90 16.72
C SER A 45 4.46 12.77 16.82
N GLY A 46 5.46 12.51 15.97
CA GLY A 46 6.64 13.36 15.77
C GLY A 46 6.44 14.49 14.76
N GLY A 47 5.23 14.68 14.21
CA GLY A 47 4.91 15.75 13.25
C GLY A 47 5.19 15.42 11.78
N LEU A 48 5.58 14.18 11.45
CA LEU A 48 5.79 13.76 10.06
C LEU A 48 4.46 13.55 9.33
N ARG A 49 4.44 13.80 8.03
CA ARG A 49 3.33 13.50 7.12
C ARG A 49 3.45 12.05 6.66
N VAL A 50 2.41 11.26 6.90
CA VAL A 50 2.43 9.83 6.59
C VAL A 50 1.26 9.50 5.68
N ALA A 51 1.54 8.84 4.57
CA ALA A 51 0.51 8.25 3.71
C ALA A 51 0.49 6.72 3.88
N GLY A 52 -0.66 6.12 3.61
CA GLY A 52 -0.88 4.69 3.76
C GLY A 52 -1.38 4.03 2.49
N ALA A 53 -1.00 2.78 2.27
CA ALA A 53 -1.61 1.94 1.25
C ALA A 53 -1.94 0.56 1.79
N LYS A 54 -3.07 0.00 1.37
CA LYS A 54 -3.40 -1.42 1.59
C LYS A 54 -3.54 -2.12 0.24
N LEU A 55 -2.47 -2.79 -0.15
CA LEU A 55 -2.32 -3.46 -1.43
C LEU A 55 -2.49 -4.98 -1.22
N SER A 56 -3.70 -5.39 -0.82
CA SER A 56 -4.06 -6.79 -0.59
C SER A 56 -5.28 -7.23 -1.40
N GLY A 57 -5.32 -8.52 -1.78
CA GLY A 57 -6.36 -9.09 -2.64
C GLY A 57 -7.78 -8.98 -2.12
N VAL A 58 -8.00 -8.83 -0.81
CA VAL A 58 -9.27 -8.33 -0.28
C VAL A 58 -8.92 -7.21 0.68
N ALA A 59 -9.18 -5.96 0.27
CA ALA A 59 -9.18 -4.84 1.19
C ALA A 59 -10.63 -4.61 1.62
N LEU A 60 -10.96 -4.90 2.87
CA LEU A 60 -12.29 -4.57 3.39
C LEU A 60 -12.36 -3.06 3.65
N LEU A 61 -13.50 -2.47 3.33
CA LEU A 61 -13.75 -1.04 3.59
C LEU A 61 -13.47 -0.67 5.06
N ASN A 62 -13.74 -1.59 5.99
CA ASN A 62 -13.45 -1.40 7.40
C ASN A 62 -11.94 -1.29 7.68
N GLU A 63 -11.10 -2.06 6.99
CA GLU A 63 -9.64 -2.02 7.19
C GLU A 63 -9.05 -0.72 6.66
N LEU A 64 -9.50 -0.26 5.49
CA LEU A 64 -9.11 1.05 4.95
C LEU A 64 -9.55 2.19 5.87
N ARG A 65 -10.76 2.11 6.45
CA ARG A 65 -11.23 3.07 7.45
C ARG A 65 -10.39 3.05 8.73
N CYS A 66 -10.04 1.86 9.24
CA CYS A 66 -9.17 1.73 10.41
C CYS A 66 -7.78 2.33 10.16
N LEU A 67 -7.23 2.15 8.96
CA LEU A 67 -5.97 2.79 8.58
C LEU A 67 -6.12 4.31 8.43
N SER A 68 -7.20 4.78 7.83
CA SER A 68 -7.48 6.23 7.71
C SER A 68 -7.61 6.90 9.08
N ALA A 69 -8.21 6.21 10.05
CA ALA A 69 -8.36 6.69 11.42
C ALA A 69 -7.02 6.84 12.19
N THR A 70 -5.89 6.44 11.63
CA THR A 70 -4.56 6.68 12.22
C THR A 70 -4.07 8.11 12.07
N GLY A 71 -4.75 8.93 11.26
CA GLY A 71 -4.32 10.29 10.93
C GLY A 71 -3.33 10.36 9.76
N ALA A 72 -3.23 9.30 8.95
CA ALA A 72 -2.55 9.37 7.66
C ALA A 72 -3.18 10.44 6.75
N GLU A 73 -2.37 11.11 5.94
CA GLU A 73 -2.81 12.15 5.00
C GLU A 73 -3.79 11.60 3.96
N LEU A 74 -3.50 10.39 3.50
CA LEU A 74 -4.32 9.66 2.55
C LEU A 74 -4.07 8.16 2.73
N VAL A 75 -5.14 7.37 2.62
CA VAL A 75 -5.06 5.91 2.57
C VAL A 75 -5.79 5.41 1.34
N LEU A 76 -5.08 4.66 0.50
CA LEU A 76 -5.62 4.07 -0.73
C LEU A 76 -5.43 2.55 -0.73
N GLY A 77 -6.22 1.87 -1.54
CA GLY A 77 -6.09 0.45 -1.80
C GLY A 77 -6.51 0.09 -3.21
N PHE A 78 -6.54 -1.21 -3.51
CA PHE A 78 -6.84 -1.70 -4.85
C PHE A 78 -8.24 -1.33 -5.37
N ALA A 79 -9.19 -1.10 -4.46
CA ALA A 79 -10.51 -0.60 -4.82
C ALA A 79 -10.46 0.77 -5.51
N ASP A 80 -9.49 1.62 -5.16
CA ASP A 80 -9.34 2.96 -5.75
C ASP A 80 -8.76 2.90 -7.18
N GLY A 81 -8.00 1.84 -7.48
CA GLY A 81 -7.51 1.52 -8.83
C GLY A 81 -8.44 0.60 -9.63
N TRP A 82 -9.63 0.28 -9.11
CA TRP A 82 -10.59 -0.68 -9.68
C TRP A 82 -9.99 -2.06 -9.98
N LEU A 83 -8.98 -2.48 -9.21
CA LEU A 83 -8.40 -3.80 -9.36
C LEU A 83 -9.30 -4.83 -8.65
N PRO A 84 -9.88 -5.81 -9.38
CA PRO A 84 -10.71 -6.82 -8.77
C PRO A 84 -9.90 -7.65 -7.76
N THR A 85 -10.56 -8.06 -6.68
CA THR A 85 -9.97 -8.92 -5.65
C THR A 85 -9.51 -10.28 -6.17
N THR A 86 -10.04 -10.70 -7.32
CA THR A 86 -9.72 -11.94 -8.04
C THR A 86 -8.69 -11.76 -9.15
N CYS A 87 -8.11 -10.57 -9.33
CA CYS A 87 -7.14 -10.32 -10.38
C CYS A 87 -5.86 -11.14 -10.16
N GLY A 88 -5.62 -12.14 -11.03
CA GLY A 88 -4.39 -12.93 -11.03
C GLY A 88 -3.27 -12.38 -11.93
N ASN A 89 -3.49 -11.25 -12.60
CA ASN A 89 -2.52 -10.67 -13.52
C ASN A 89 -1.46 -9.84 -12.76
N LEU A 90 -0.26 -10.39 -12.64
CA LEU A 90 0.86 -9.73 -11.95
C LEU A 90 1.22 -8.36 -12.52
N ASN A 91 1.22 -8.19 -13.84
CA ASN A 91 1.55 -6.89 -14.44
C ASN A 91 0.50 -5.84 -14.07
N GLU A 92 -0.78 -6.22 -14.08
CA GLU A 92 -1.86 -5.32 -13.70
C GLU A 92 -1.80 -4.93 -12.22
N ILE A 93 -1.47 -5.87 -11.35
CA ILE A 93 -1.25 -5.63 -9.92
C ILE A 93 -0.11 -4.62 -9.72
N VAL A 94 1.02 -4.82 -10.40
CA VAL A 94 2.17 -3.92 -10.35
C VAL A 94 1.78 -2.53 -10.84
N GLU A 95 1.11 -2.44 -11.98
CA GLU A 95 0.76 -1.16 -12.59
C GLU A 95 -0.24 -0.35 -11.76
N VAL A 96 -1.23 -1.01 -11.15
CA VAL A 96 -2.17 -0.36 -10.23
C VAL A 96 -1.48 0.05 -8.94
N SER A 97 -0.58 -0.78 -8.41
CA SER A 97 0.20 -0.44 -7.21
C SER A 97 1.06 0.80 -7.43
N LEU A 98 1.70 0.93 -8.60
CA LEU A 98 2.46 2.13 -8.99
C LEU A 98 1.56 3.36 -9.13
N GLY A 99 0.36 3.20 -9.69
CA GLY A 99 -0.66 4.25 -9.76
C GLY A 99 -1.03 4.76 -8.37
N ILE A 100 -1.33 3.85 -7.44
CA ILE A 100 -1.67 4.18 -6.05
C ILE A 100 -0.51 4.91 -5.37
N LEU A 101 0.72 4.40 -5.46
CA LEU A 101 1.89 5.07 -4.87
C LEU A 101 2.11 6.46 -5.46
N TYR A 102 1.88 6.64 -6.75
CA TYR A 102 1.98 7.95 -7.39
C TYR A 102 0.97 8.94 -6.80
N GLU A 103 -0.28 8.52 -6.55
CA GLU A 103 -1.28 9.37 -5.91
C GLU A 103 -0.92 9.71 -4.47
N LEU A 104 -0.41 8.75 -3.69
CA LEU A 104 0.05 9.00 -2.32
C LEU A 104 1.21 10.01 -2.27
N ASN A 105 2.11 9.97 -3.25
CA ASN A 105 3.22 10.91 -3.36
C ASN A 105 2.79 12.37 -3.62
N LYS A 106 1.59 12.61 -4.14
CA LYS A 106 1.05 13.99 -4.30
C LYS A 106 0.73 14.68 -2.98
N MET A 107 0.70 13.93 -1.88
CA MET A 107 0.43 14.46 -0.54
C MET A 107 1.69 15.01 0.14
N ASP A 108 2.83 15.09 -0.57
CA ASP A 108 4.12 15.48 -0.03
C ASP A 108 4.48 14.70 1.25
N SER A 109 4.15 13.40 1.31
CA SER A 109 4.37 12.59 2.50
C SER A 109 5.86 12.39 2.78
N ASP A 110 6.25 12.40 4.06
CA ASP A 110 7.63 12.11 4.48
C ASP A 110 7.93 10.60 4.47
N VAL A 111 6.88 9.77 4.59
CA VAL A 111 6.95 8.31 4.48
C VAL A 111 5.63 7.73 3.99
N ILE A 112 5.71 6.66 3.18
CA ILE A 112 4.56 5.87 2.74
C ILE A 112 4.62 4.50 3.40
N VAL A 113 3.56 4.10 4.09
CA VAL A 113 3.46 2.79 4.74
C VAL A 113 2.52 1.89 3.93
N VAL A 114 3.04 0.78 3.43
CA VAL A 114 2.31 -0.14 2.55
C VAL A 114 2.09 -1.47 3.26
N GLU A 115 0.83 -1.84 3.43
CA GLU A 115 0.45 -3.19 3.84
C GLU A 115 0.27 -4.09 2.61
N PHE A 116 1.02 -5.19 2.56
CA PHE A 116 0.76 -6.28 1.64
C PHE A 116 0.19 -7.49 2.39
N GLY A 117 -0.98 -7.95 1.95
CA GLY A 117 -1.66 -9.13 2.48
C GLY A 117 -1.42 -10.41 1.66
N SER A 118 -1.80 -11.55 2.21
CA SER A 118 -1.56 -12.90 1.68
C SER A 118 -2.37 -13.31 0.43
N CYS A 119 -3.21 -12.43 -0.12
CA CYS A 119 -4.32 -12.87 -0.97
C CYS A 119 -4.37 -12.38 -2.42
N LEU A 120 -3.33 -11.77 -3.00
CA LEU A 120 -3.39 -11.58 -4.48
C LEU A 120 -2.95 -12.80 -5.26
N LEU A 121 -2.02 -13.60 -4.75
CA LEU A 121 -1.66 -14.88 -5.33
C LEU A 121 -1.22 -15.78 -4.19
N GLY A 122 -2.07 -16.71 -3.76
CA GLY A 122 -1.87 -17.56 -2.57
C GLY A 122 -0.59 -18.41 -2.51
N PHE A 123 0.33 -18.27 -3.46
CA PHE A 123 1.65 -18.90 -3.47
C PHE A 123 2.76 -18.05 -4.11
N TYR A 124 2.47 -16.81 -4.53
CA TYR A 124 3.49 -15.94 -5.13
C TYR A 124 3.96 -14.91 -4.12
N ASN A 125 5.28 -14.96 -3.93
CA ASN A 125 6.08 -14.06 -3.13
C ASN A 125 5.66 -12.60 -3.38
N ILE A 126 5.69 -11.74 -2.36
CA ILE A 126 5.55 -10.28 -2.51
C ILE A 126 6.67 -9.69 -3.39
N MET A 127 7.77 -10.43 -3.52
CA MET A 127 8.96 -10.01 -4.23
C MET A 127 8.72 -9.57 -5.68
N PRO A 128 7.93 -10.19 -6.56
CA PRO A 128 7.72 -9.68 -7.93
C PRO A 128 7.06 -8.30 -8.01
N VAL A 129 6.37 -7.85 -6.94
CA VAL A 129 5.87 -6.46 -6.86
C VAL A 129 6.96 -5.52 -6.36
N LEU A 130 7.84 -5.99 -5.46
CA LEU A 130 8.89 -5.18 -4.84
C LEU A 130 10.23 -5.17 -5.60
N ASP A 131 10.49 -6.20 -6.41
CA ASP A 131 11.74 -6.46 -7.12
C ASP A 131 11.94 -5.56 -8.35
N PRO A 132 10.89 -5.16 -9.10
CA PRO A 132 11.05 -4.17 -10.15
C PRO A 132 11.78 -2.93 -9.62
N PRO A 133 12.80 -2.41 -10.32
CA PRO A 133 13.60 -1.27 -9.86
C PRO A 133 12.76 -0.05 -9.44
N GLN A 134 11.59 0.09 -10.07
CA GLN A 134 10.60 1.14 -9.80
C GLN A 134 10.11 1.13 -8.35
N PHE A 135 10.01 -0.03 -7.70
CA PHE A 135 9.68 -0.16 -6.28
C PHE A 135 10.94 -0.27 -5.42
N ARG A 136 11.84 -1.17 -5.80
CA ARG A 136 12.97 -1.59 -4.96
C ARG A 136 13.83 -0.43 -4.47
N GLN A 137 14.06 0.58 -5.31
CA GLN A 137 14.90 1.73 -4.98
C GLN A 137 14.31 2.62 -3.87
N HIS A 138 13.00 2.55 -3.65
CA HIS A 138 12.28 3.39 -2.68
C HIS A 138 11.91 2.64 -1.40
N VAL A 139 12.03 1.30 -1.39
CA VAL A 139 11.73 0.47 -0.23
C VAL A 139 12.88 0.53 0.77
N VAL A 140 12.64 1.15 1.92
CA VAL A 140 13.66 1.32 2.97
C VAL A 140 13.60 0.24 4.05
N SER A 141 12.46 -0.45 4.20
CA SER A 141 12.29 -1.52 5.16
C SER A 141 11.18 -2.47 4.74
N VAL A 142 11.40 -3.77 4.97
CA VAL A 142 10.38 -4.82 4.88
C VAL A 142 10.25 -5.46 6.25
N ARG A 143 9.07 -5.39 6.84
CA ARG A 143 8.74 -6.10 8.09
C ARG A 143 7.88 -7.31 7.75
N THR A 144 8.39 -8.49 8.05
CA THR A 144 7.63 -9.74 7.95
C THR A 144 7.18 -10.15 9.35
N ASN A 145 5.86 -10.31 9.57
CA ASN A 145 5.39 -11.07 10.72
C ASN A 145 5.49 -12.55 10.35
N SER A 146 6.61 -13.18 10.70
CA SER A 146 6.67 -14.63 10.90
C SER A 146 6.11 -14.90 12.30
N GLU A 147 5.13 -15.81 12.38
CA GLU A 147 4.86 -16.48 13.66
C GLU A 147 6.11 -17.23 14.15
#